data_AF-W1X536-F1
#
_entry.id   AF-W1X536-F1
#
_cell.length_a   1.000
_cell.length_b   1.000
_cell.length_c   1.000
_cell.angle_alpha   90.00
_cell.angle_beta   90.00
_cell.angle_gamma   90.00
#
_symmetry.space_group_name_H-M   'P 1'
#
loop_
_entity.id
_entity.type
_entity.pdbx_description
1 polymer ?
#
loop_
_entity_poly.entity_id
_entity_poly.type
_entity_poly.pdbx_seq_one_letter_code
_entity_poly.pdbx_strand_id
1 'polypeptide(L)' 'VVDAMSAIRGSFALTIMSQNKLIGARDPHGIRPLSLGKIDEGYILTSESCALDAIGAELVRDIEPGEIV' A
#
# COMPACT_ATOMS: atom_id res chain seq x y z
N VAL A 1 7.49 6.46 -10.54
CA VAL A 1 6.99 6.43 -9.13
C VAL A 1 8.08 6.89 -8.18
N VAL A 2 9.26 6.25 -8.19
CA VAL A 2 10.41 6.62 -7.34
C VAL A 2 10.74 8.12 -7.35
N ASP A 3 10.87 8.73 -8.53
CA ASP A 3 11.18 10.17 -8.64
C ASP A 3 10.09 11.05 -7.99
N ALA A 4 8.82 10.68 -8.16
CA ALA A 4 7.70 11.38 -7.55
C ALA A 4 7.71 11.24 -6.02
N MET A 5 8.01 10.05 -5.49
CA MET A 5 8.11 9.83 -4.04
C MET A 5 9.27 10.63 -3.43
N SER A 6 10.33 10.87 -4.20
CA SER A 6 11.48 11.69 -3.78
C SER A 6 11.20 13.19 -3.84
N ALA A 7 10.31 13.62 -4.74
CA ALA A 7 9.95 15.03 -4.93
C ALA A 7 8.88 15.51 -3.93
N ILE A 8 7.94 14.64 -3.56
CA ILE A 8 6.82 14.97 -2.67
C ILE A 8 7.33 15.06 -1.23
N ARG A 9 6.99 16.17 -0.55
CA ARG A 9 7.24 16.34 0.89
C ARG A 9 5.93 16.28 1.65
N GLY A 10 5.88 15.43 2.67
CA GLY A 10 4.71 15.25 3.51
C GLY A 10 4.52 13.77 3.87
N SER A 11 3.31 13.44 4.31
CA SER A 11 2.90 12.06 4.60
C SER A 11 1.87 11.59 3.59
N PHE A 12 2.06 10.37 3.11
CA PHE A 12 1.21 9.75 2.10
C PHE A 12 1.25 8.22 2.20
N ALA A 13 0.11 7.63 1.87
CA ALA A 13 -0.04 6.23 1.53
C ALA A 13 -0.83 6.20 0.22
N LEU A 14 -0.22 5.70 -0.86
CA LEU A 14 -0.76 5.81 -2.21
C LEU A 14 -0.99 4.43 -2.80
N THR A 15 -2.14 4.29 -3.47
CA THR A 15 -2.46 3.18 -4.36
C THR A 15 -2.59 3.72 -5.77
N ILE A 16 -1.75 3.25 -6.70
CA ILE A 16 -1.66 3.74 -8.08
C ILE A 16 -1.91 2.57 -9.02
N MET A 17 -2.79 2.73 -9.99
CA MET A 17 -3.12 1.69 -10.97
C MET A 17 -2.77 2.14 -12.38
N SER A 18 -2.19 1.20 -13.14
CA SER A 18 -2.02 1.27 -14.60
C SER A 18 -2.72 0.07 -15.24
N GLN A 19 -2.74 0.00 -16.57
CA GLN A 19 -3.41 -1.08 -17.29
C GLN A 19 -2.98 -2.49 -16.83
N ASN A 20 -1.71 -2.67 -16.45
CA ASN A 20 -1.13 -3.98 -16.14
C ASN A 20 -0.51 -4.07 -14.73
N LYS A 21 -0.63 -3.03 -13.89
CA LYS A 21 0.03 -2.99 -12.57
C LYS A 21 -0.81 -2.23 -11.55
N LEU A 22 -0.82 -2.74 -10.32
CA LEU A 22 -1.22 -2.03 -9.12
C LEU A 22 0.04 -1.77 -8.30
N ILE A 23 0.22 -0.54 -7.82
CA ILE A 23 1.42 -0.09 -7.12
C ILE A 23 1.00 0.50 -5.78
N GLY A 24 1.65 0.09 -4.70
CA GLY A 24 1.54 0.70 -3.38
C GLY A 24 2.78 1.51 -3.05
N ALA A 25 2.63 2.70 -2.46
CA ALA A 25 3.77 3.49 -2.01
C ALA A 25 3.49 4.17 -0.67
N ARG A 26 4.41 4.04 0.28
CA ARG A 26 4.30 4.65 1.62
C ARG A 26 5.38 5.70 1.82
N ASP A 27 5.05 6.79 2.52
CA ASP A 27 6.02 7.84 2.82
C ASP A 27 7.21 7.31 3.65
N PRO A 28 8.42 7.91 3.53
CA PRO A 28 9.62 7.45 4.21
C PRO A 28 9.54 7.42 5.74
N HIS A 29 8.58 8.12 6.34
CA HIS A 29 8.39 8.18 7.78
C HIS A 29 7.26 7.24 8.24
N GLY A 30 6.54 6.58 7.32
CA GLY A 30 5.49 5.63 7.62
C GLY A 30 4.29 6.24 8.36
N ILE A 31 4.07 7.55 8.25
CA ILE A 31 3.10 8.26 9.10
C ILE A 31 1.66 7.86 8.76
N ARG A 32 1.31 7.69 7.48
CA ARG A 32 0.02 7.08 7.09
C ARG A 32 0.14 5.55 7.02
N PRO A 33 -0.84 4.79 7.51
CA PRO A 33 -0.83 3.33 7.41
C PRO A 33 -1.12 2.87 5.98
N LEU A 34 -0.48 1.77 5.59
CA LEU A 34 -0.72 1.05 4.35
C LEU A 34 -0.36 -0.42 4.59
N SER A 35 -1.32 -1.31 4.37
CA SER A 35 -1.19 -2.74 4.61
C SER A 35 -1.41 -3.53 3.32
N LEU A 36 -0.66 -4.61 3.18
CA LEU A 36 -0.76 -5.59 2.10
C LEU A 36 -1.60 -6.78 2.58
N GLY A 37 -2.69 -7.04 1.87
CA GLY A 37 -3.52 -8.22 2.05
C GLY A 37 -3.48 -9.15 0.85
N LYS A 38 -4.06 -10.34 1.01
CA LYS A 38 -4.22 -11.32 -0.06
C LYS A 38 -5.61 -11.96 0.00
N ILE A 39 -6.22 -12.14 -1.16
CA ILE A 39 -7.46 -12.92 -1.34
C ILE A 39 -7.32 -13.77 -2.60
N ASP A 40 -7.58 -15.07 -2.47
CA ASP A 40 -7.32 -16.06 -3.52
C ASP A 40 -5.88 -15.93 -4.09
N GLU A 41 -5.76 -15.62 -5.38
CA GLU A 41 -4.48 -15.38 -6.07
C GLU A 41 -4.11 -13.89 -6.17
N GLY A 42 -4.97 -12.99 -5.71
CA GLY A 42 -4.82 -11.53 -5.81
C GLY A 42 -4.25 -10.87 -4.57
N TYR A 43 -3.58 -9.73 -4.77
CA TYR A 43 -3.09 -8.86 -3.70
C TYR A 43 -4.01 -7.64 -3.51
N ILE A 44 -4.11 -7.17 -2.26
CA ILE A 44 -4.94 -6.03 -1.86
C ILE A 44 -4.06 -5.01 -1.14
N LEU A 45 -4.29 -3.72 -1.41
CA LEU A 45 -3.74 -2.61 -0.64
C LEU A 45 -4.87 -1.91 0.12
N THR A 46 -4.68 -1.67 1.40
CA THR A 46 -5.66 -1.00 2.28
C THR A 46 -4.98 -0.11 3.30
N SER A 47 -5.66 0.94 3.76
CA SER A 47 -5.16 1.77 4.86
C SER A 47 -5.27 1.08 6.22
N GLU A 48 -6.18 0.12 6.37
CA GLU A 48 -6.45 -0.54 7.65
C GLU A 48 -6.76 -2.04 7.45
N SER A 49 -6.32 -2.87 8.39
CA SER A 49 -6.51 -4.33 8.36
C SER A 49 -7.98 -4.74 8.49
N CYS A 50 -8.82 -3.92 9.14
CA CYS A 50 -10.25 -4.20 9.29
C CYS A 50 -10.98 -4.33 7.94
N ALA A 51 -10.48 -3.67 6.89
CA ALA A 51 -11.03 -3.80 5.55
C ALA A 51 -10.75 -5.18 4.95
N LEU A 52 -9.64 -5.83 5.33
CA LEU A 52 -9.33 -7.21 4.94
C LEU A 52 -10.28 -8.18 5.65
N ASP A 53 -10.47 -8.00 6.96
CA ASP A 53 -11.39 -8.81 7.76
C ASP A 53 -12.82 -8.77 7.19
N ALA A 54 -13.28 -7.58 6.77
CA ALA A 54 -14.62 -7.37 6.22
C ALA A 54 -14.89 -8.13 4.91
N ILE A 55 -13.84 -8.47 4.16
CA ILE A 55 -13.93 -9.18 2.87
C ILE A 55 -13.36 -10.61 2.94
N GLY A 56 -12.96 -11.08 4.13
CA GLY A 56 -12.37 -12.41 4.32
C GLY A 56 -10.97 -12.57 3.70
N ALA A 57 -10.22 -11.47 3.56
CA ALA A 57 -8.84 -11.50 3.07
C ALA A 57 -7.84 -11.71 4.23
N GLU A 58 -6.67 -12.26 3.91
CA GLU A 58 -5.56 -12.44 4.86
C GLU A 58 -4.67 -11.18 4.90
N LEU A 59 -4.31 -10.72 6.10
CA LEU A 59 -3.26 -9.72 6.28
C LEU A 59 -1.89 -10.35 6.05
N VAL A 60 -1.16 -9.91 5.02
CA VAL A 60 0.19 -10.39 4.72
C VAL A 60 1.22 -9.67 5.59
N ARG A 61 1.23 -8.33 5.54
CA ARG A 61 2.11 -7.45 6.32
C ARG A 61 1.75 -5.99 6.11
N ASP A 62 2.29 -5.11 6.93
CA ASP A 62 2.34 -3.69 6.61
C ASP A 62 3.38 -3.38 5.52
N ILE A 63 3.11 -2.33 4.73
CA ILE A 63 4.09 -1.76 3.79
C ILE A 63 5.08 -0.94 4.60
N GLU A 64 6.38 -1.19 4.41
CA GLU A 64 7.43 -0.52 5.18
C GLU A 64 7.54 0.98 4.82
N PRO A 65 8.03 1.83 5.73
CA PRO A 65 8.28 3.23 5.43
C PRO A 65 9.18 3.41 4.19
N GLY A 66 8.72 4.19 3.21
CA GLY A 66 9.44 4.43 1.95
C GLY A 66 9.38 3.28 0.94
N GLU A 67 8.72 2.17 1.27
CA GLU A 67 8.59 1.03 0.37
C GLU A 67 7.62 1.33 -0.79
N ILE A 68 7.96 0.79 -1.95
CA ILE A 68 7.11 0.76 -3.14
C ILE A 68 6.96 -0.70 -3.57
N VAL A 69 5.70 -1.17 -3.63
CA VAL A 69 5.33 -2.55 -4.01
C VAL A 69 4.55 -2.56 -5.32
#